data_AF-A0A831P2H9-F1
#
_entry.id   AF-A0A831P2H9-F1
#
_cell.length_a   1.000
_cell.length_b   1.000
_cell.length_c   1.000
_cell.angle_alpha   90.00
_cell.angle_beta   90.00
_cell.angle_gamma   90.00
#
_symmetry.space_group_name_H-M   'P 1'
#
loop_
_entity.id
_entity.type
_entity.pdbx_description
1 polymer ?
#
loop_
_entity_poly.entity_id
_entity_poly.type
_entity_poly.pdbx_seq_one_letter_code
_entity_poly.pdbx_strand_id
1 'polypeptide(L)' 'SAGAVALTISMGVCCHTHGTLPAPEALLKCADEKLYAAKEAGRNRVVY' A
#
# COMPACT_ATOMS: atom_id res chain seq x y z
N SER A 1 -13.91 -24.91 -19.94
CA SER A 1 -13.10 -23.70 -19.64
C SER A 1 -13.17 -23.46 -18.15
N ALA A 2 -12.05 -23.14 -17.49
CA ALA A 2 -12.11 -22.59 -16.13
C ALA A 2 -12.67 -21.16 -16.23
N GLY A 3 -13.70 -20.83 -15.45
CA GLY A 3 -14.37 -19.52 -15.50
C GLY A 3 -13.46 -18.35 -15.06
N ALA A 4 -13.94 -17.12 -15.22
CA ALA A 4 -13.22 -15.92 -14.78
C ALA A 4 -13.18 -15.82 -13.24
N VAL A 5 -12.03 -15.40 -12.69
CA VAL A 5 -11.85 -15.20 -11.24
C VAL A 5 -11.80 -13.70 -10.96
N ALA A 6 -12.73 -13.20 -10.13
CA ALA A 6 -12.70 -11.82 -9.67
C ALA A 6 -11.60 -11.64 -8.61
N LEU A 7 -10.70 -10.68 -8.83
CA LEU A 7 -9.58 -10.36 -7.94
C LEU A 7 -9.55 -8.86 -7.63
N THR A 8 -9.06 -8.52 -6.44
CA THR A 8 -8.86 -7.14 -5.99
C THR A 8 -7.48 -6.99 -5.37
N ILE A 9 -7.01 -5.74 -5.25
CA ILE A 9 -5.75 -5.40 -4.58
C ILE A 9 -6.01 -4.41 -3.45
N SER A 10 -5.16 -4.45 -2.42
CA SER A 10 -5.09 -3.41 -1.39
C SER A 10 -3.75 -2.71 -1.54
N MET A 11 -3.70 -1.39 -1.33
CA MET A 11 -2.51 -0.59 -1.57
C MET A 11 -2.24 0.36 -0.41
N GLY A 12 -0.97 0.41 0.00
CA GLY A 12 -0.45 1.45 0.87
C GLY A 12 0.45 2.38 0.06
N VAL A 13 0.30 3.69 0.24
CA VAL A 13 1.08 4.71 -0.47
C VAL A 13 1.81 5.57 0.55
N CYS A 14 3.07 5.87 0.29
CA CYS A 14 3.82 6.84 1.06
C CYS A 14 4.67 7.69 0.13
N CYS A 15 4.76 8.98 0.44
CA CYS A 15 5.53 9.96 -0.32
C CYS A 15 6.55 10.61 0.61
N HIS A 16 7.70 11.01 0.07
CA HIS A 16 8.61 11.91 0.75
C HIS A 16 8.62 13.27 0.07
N THR A 17 8.92 14.31 0.83
CA THR A 17 9.07 15.66 0.27
C THR A 17 10.47 15.80 -0.34
N HIS A 18 10.56 16.54 -1.43
CA HIS A 18 11.85 16.90 -2.02
C HIS A 18 12.70 17.69 -1.00
N GLY A 19 13.98 17.33 -0.86
CA GLY A 19 14.89 17.95 0.12
C GLY A 19 14.94 17.23 1.47
N THR A 20 13.98 16.37 1.79
CA THR A 20 14.10 15.35 2.83
C THR A 20 14.35 14.01 2.16
N LEU A 21 15.52 13.42 2.42
CA LEU A 21 15.85 12.07 1.99
C LEU A 21 15.68 11.14 3.20
N PRO A 22 14.46 10.63 3.48
CA PRO A 22 14.36 9.50 4.39
C PRO A 22 15.16 8.33 3.80
N ALA A 23 15.73 7.51 4.68
CA ALA A 23 16.30 6.25 4.25
C ALA A 23 15.24 5.49 3.42
N PRO A 24 15.57 4.88 2.27
CA PRO A 24 14.61 4.17 1.43
C PRO A 24 13.75 3.16 2.22
N GLU A 25 14.34 2.53 3.23
CA GLU A 25 13.69 1.59 4.14
C GLU A 25 12.55 2.24 4.94
N ALA A 26 12.69 3.52 5.31
CA ALA A 26 11.65 4.26 6.02
C ALA A 26 10.45 4.55 5.11
N LEU A 27 10.69 4.87 3.83
CA LEU A 27 9.63 5.08 2.85
C LEU A 27 8.88 3.77 2.55
N LEU A 28 9.62 2.66 2.42
CA LEU A 28 9.06 1.32 2.24
C LEU A 28 8.25 0.89 3.46
N LYS A 29 8.78 1.09 4.67
CA LYS A 29 8.07 0.77 5.91
C LYS A 29 6.76 1.55 6.03
N CYS A 30 6.79 2.84 5.73
CA CYS A 30 5.59 3.67 5.71
C CYS A 30 4.53 3.14 4.71
N ALA A 31 4.94 2.80 3.49
CA ALA A 31 4.03 2.22 2.50
C ALA A 31 3.47 0.86 2.96
N ASP A 32 4.28 0.02 3.62
CA ASP A 32 3.84 -1.28 4.14
C ASP A 32 2.85 -1.14 5.30
N GLU A 33 3.07 -0.22 6.23
CA GLU A 33 2.14 0.09 7.32
C GLU A 33 0.77 0.53 6.78
N LYS A 34 0.77 1.36 5.73
CA LYS A 34 -0.47 1.80 5.05
C LYS A 34 -1.13 0.64 4.31
N LEU A 35 -0.36 -0.28 3.73
CA LEU A 35 -0.89 -1.49 3.09
C LEU A 35 -1.58 -2.40 4.13
N TYR A 36 -0.97 -2.55 5.31
CA TYR A 36 -1.58 -3.26 6.42
C TYR A 36 -2.89 -2.59 6.86
N ALA A 37 -2.90 -1.26 7.03
CA ALA A 37 -4.13 -0.54 7.33
C ALA A 37 -5.23 -0.76 6.27
N ALA A 38 -4.88 -0.79 4.97
CA ALA A 38 -5.81 -1.08 3.89
C ALA A 38 -6.43 -2.48 4.01
N LYS A 39 -5.63 -3.49 4.42
CA LYS A 39 -6.09 -4.87 4.63
C LYS A 39 -7.03 -4.95 5.83
N GLU A 40 -6.64 -4.38 6.97
CA GLU A 40 -7.42 -4.40 8.22
C GLU A 40 -8.74 -3.64 8.09
N ALA A 41 -8.78 -2.57 7.28
CA ALA A 41 -10.01 -1.83 7.01
C ALA A 41 -10.99 -2.56 6.07
N GLY A 42 -10.66 -3.76 5.58
CA GLY A 42 -11.54 -4.58 4.74
C GLY A 42 -11.08 -4.75 3.29
N ARG A 43 -9.78 -4.56 3.01
CA ARG A 43 -9.15 -4.79 1.68
C ARG A 43 -9.75 -3.91 0.57
N ASN A 44 -9.41 -4.21 -0.69
CA ASN A 44 -9.89 -3.53 -1.91
C ASN A 44 -9.93 -2.00 -1.81
N ARG A 45 -8.84 -1.40 -1.29
CA ARG A 45 -8.75 0.05 -1.06
C ARG A 45 -7.32 0.53 -1.01
N VAL A 46 -7.19 1.84 -1.08
CA VAL A 46 -5.94 2.58 -0.96
C VAL A 46 -5.92 3.33 0.37
N VAL A 47 -4.80 3.28 1.09
CA VAL A 47 -4.52 4.14 2.25
C VAL A 47 -3.19 4.86 1.99
N TYR A 48 -3.13 6.17 2.27
CA TYR A 48 -1.98 7.03 2.04
C TYR A 48 -1.65 7.89 3.27
#